data_AF-A0AAD1CH27-F1
#
_entry.id   AF-A0AAD1CH27-F1
#
_cell.length_a   1.000
_cell.length_b   1.000
_cell.length_c   1.000
_cell.angle_alpha   90.00
_cell.angle_beta   90.00
_cell.angle_gamma   90.00
#
_symmetry.space_group_name_H-M   'P 1'
#
loop_
_entity.id
_entity.type
_entity.pdbx_description
1 polymer ?
#
loop_
_entity_poly.entity_id
_entity_poly.type
_entity_poly.pdbx_seq_one_letter_code
_entity_poly.pdbx_strand_id
1 'polypeptide(L)' 'MDITELLDFSVKHNASDLHLSAGVPPMIRVDGDVRKLSLPALEHSEVHRLIFDIMNDA' A
#
# COMPACT_ATOMS: atom_id res chain seq x y z
N MET A 1 2.18 -10.77 -1.32
CA MET A 1 2.21 -9.69 -0.33
C MET A 1 0.81 -9.29 0.00
N ASP A 2 0.52 -9.23 1.30
CA ASP A 2 -0.79 -8.84 1.82
C ASP A 2 -0.77 -7.37 2.31
N ILE A 3 -1.95 -6.86 2.66
CA ILE A 3 -2.12 -5.50 3.15
C ILE A 3 -1.48 -5.29 4.54
N THR A 4 -1.44 -6.33 5.37
CA THR A 4 -0.84 -6.30 6.71
C THR A 4 0.67 -6.14 6.61
N GLU A 5 1.34 -6.84 5.68
CA GLU A 5 2.77 -6.71 5.41
C GLU A 5 3.12 -5.30 4.93
N LEU A 6 2.30 -4.70 4.06
CA LEU A 6 2.49 -3.32 3.60
C LEU A 6 2.29 -2.29 4.72
N LEU A 7 1.32 -2.52 5.60
CA LEU A 7 1.07 -1.66 6.77
C LEU A 7 2.20 -1.81 7.81
N ASP A 8 2.63 -3.03 8.10
CA ASP A 8 3.76 -3.29 9.01
C ASP A 8 5.06 -2.66 8.48
N PHE A 9 5.32 -2.78 7.17
CA PHE A 9 6.41 -2.06 6.52
C PHE A 9 6.30 -0.54 6.70
N SER A 10 5.10 0.02 6.50
CA SER A 10 4.87 1.46 6.66
C SER A 10 5.18 1.92 8.08
N VAL A 11 4.73 1.18 9.10
CA VAL A 11 5.02 1.49 10.52
C VAL A 11 6.51 1.36 10.82
N LYS A 12 7.17 0.28 10.37
CA LYS A 12 8.62 0.08 10.56
C LYS A 12 9.47 1.21 9.97
N HIS A 13 8.98 1.84 8.91
CA HIS A 13 9.64 2.96 8.25
C HIS A 13 9.12 4.35 8.69
N ASN A 14 8.35 4.42 9.78
CA ASN A 14 7.74 5.66 10.28
C ASN A 14 6.96 6.44 9.21
N ALA A 15 6.32 5.73 8.29
CA ALA A 15 5.50 6.36 7.27
C ALA A 15 4.20 6.91 7.87
N SER A 16 3.81 8.11 7.46
CA SER A 16 2.52 8.72 7.83
C SER A 16 1.37 8.13 7.03
N ASP A 17 1.62 7.76 5.77
CA ASP A 17 0.61 7.29 4.83
C ASP A 17 1.13 6.10 4.03
N LEU A 18 0.24 5.13 3.78
CA LEU A 18 0.40 4.09 2.76
C LEU A 18 -0.54 4.42 1.59
N HIS A 19 0.04 4.57 0.40
CA HIS A 19 -0.69 4.88 -0.83
C HIS A 19 -0.74 3.66 -1.75
N LEU A 20 -1.95 3.23 -2.09
CA LEU A 20 -2.23 2.19 -3.07
C LEU A 20 -2.95 2.80 -4.27
N SER A 21 -2.41 2.60 -5.47
CA SER A 21 -3.00 3.08 -6.71
C SER A 21 -2.67 2.14 -7.86
N ALA A 22 -3.64 1.90 -8.75
CA ALA A 22 -3.48 1.00 -9.88
C ALA A 22 -2.50 1.57 -10.92
N GLY A 23 -1.72 0.70 -11.55
CA GLY A 23 -0.71 1.05 -12.55
C GLY A 23 0.59 1.62 -11.98
N VAL A 24 0.74 1.69 -10.65
CA VAL A 24 1.97 2.13 -9.99
C VAL A 24 2.35 1.22 -8.82
N PRO A 25 3.64 1.17 -8.42
CA PRO A 25 4.03 0.47 -7.21
C PRO A 25 3.37 1.08 -5.97
N PRO A 26 3.20 0.32 -4.87
CA PRO A 26 2.82 0.89 -3.58
C PRO A 26 3.79 2.00 -3.19
N MET A 27 3.27 3.03 -2.52
CA MET A 27 4.08 4.16 -2.07
C MET A 27 3.84 4.42 -0.60
N ILE A 28 4.86 4.92 0.09
CA ILE A 28 4.74 5.39 1.47
C ILE A 28 5.14 6.86 1.55
N ARG A 29 4.51 7.61 2.45
CA ARG A 29 4.95 8.97 2.80
C ARG A 29 5.81 8.93 4.05
N VAL A 30 7.07 9.36 3.96
CA VAL A 30 7.99 9.49 5.10
C VAL A 30 8.53 10.90 5.13
N ASP A 31 8.41 11.57 6.27
CA ASP A 31 8.88 12.96 6.46
C ASP A 31 8.35 13.95 5.40
N GLY A 32 7.13 13.73 4.91
CA GLY A 32 6.48 14.54 3.87
C GLY A 32 6.70 14.07 2.43
N ASP A 33 7.73 13.26 2.18
CA ASP A 33 8.08 12.76 0.85
C ASP A 33 7.38 11.45 0.51
N VAL A 34 6.79 11.39 -0.69
CA VAL A 34 6.20 10.14 -1.22
C VAL A 34 7.28 9.34 -1.94
N ARG A 35 7.48 8.10 -1.51
CA ARG A 35 8.48 7.18 -2.07
C ARG A 35 7.83 5.90 -2.56
N LYS A 36 8.16 5.49 -3.79
CA LYS A 36 7.76 4.20 -4.36
C LYS A 36 8.55 3.09 -3.69
N LEU A 37 7.85 2.02 -3.29
CA LEU A 37 8.50 0.80 -2.85
C LEU A 37 9.14 0.09 -4.05
N SER A 38 10.18 -0.70 -3.79
CA SER A 38 10.86 -1.50 -4.81
C SER A 38 10.06 -2.76 -5.12
N LEU A 39 8.85 -2.56 -5.63
CA LEU A 39 7.86 -3.58 -5.92
C LEU A 39 7.27 -3.36 -7.32
N PRO A 40 6.68 -4.39 -7.94
CA PRO A 40 5.94 -4.23 -9.18
C PRO A 40 4.79 -3.23 -9.04
N ALA A 41 4.36 -2.69 -10.18
CA ALA A 41 3.14 -1.91 -10.23
C ALA A 41 1.93 -2.80 -9.89
N LEU A 42 1.00 -2.27 -9.09
CA LEU A 42 -0.22 -2.98 -8.76
C LEU A 42 -1.23 -2.86 -9.89
N GLU A 43 -1.82 -3.98 -10.31
CA GLU A 43 -2.97 -3.98 -11.19
C GLU A 43 -4.24 -3.55 -10.45
N HIS A 44 -5.25 -3.08 -11.18
CA HIS A 44 -6.52 -2.66 -10.58
C HIS A 44 -7.16 -3.74 -9.70
N SER A 45 -7.13 -5.00 -10.16
CA SER A 45 -7.66 -6.14 -9.41
C SER A 45 -6.90 -6.41 -8.11
N GLU A 46 -5.60 -6.14 -8.08
CA GLU A 46 -4.78 -6.33 -6.87
C GLU A 46 -5.07 -5.26 -5.84
N VAL A 47 -5.17 -4.00 -6.25
CA VAL A 47 -5.59 -2.89 -5.37
C VAL A 47 -6.98 -3.16 -4.80
N HIS A 48 -7.93 -3.57 -5.65
CA HIS A 48 -9.27 -3.93 -5.23
C HIS A 48 -9.25 -5.06 -4.20
N ARG A 49 -8.51 -6.15 -4.47
CA ARG A 49 -8.38 -7.26 -3.52
C ARG A 49 -7.84 -6.80 -2.17
N LEU A 50 -6.75 -6.03 -2.15
CA LEU A 50 -6.14 -5.55 -0.90
C LEU A 50 -7.09 -4.69 -0.05
N ILE A 51 -7.95 -3.90 -0.71
CA ILE A 51 -8.95 -3.07 -0.02
C ILE A 51 -10.10 -3.94 0.50
N PHE A 52 -10.62 -4.86 -0.31
CA PHE A 52 -11.74 -5.71 0.09
C PHE A 52 -11.35 -6.73 1.17
N ASP A 53 -10.08 -7.17 1.21
CA ASP A 53 -9.57 -8.06 2.26
C ASP A 53 -9.66 -7.43 3.67
N ILE A 54 -9.79 -6.10 3.80
CA ILE A 54 -9.92 -5.39 5.09
C ILE A 54 -11.28 -4.73 5.30
N MET A 55 -12.12 -4.69 4.26
CA MET A 55 -13.47 -4.15 4.35
C MET A 55 -14.42 -5.21 4.90
N ASN A 56 -15.47 -4.76 5.55
CA ASN A 56 -16.54 -5.63 6.03
C ASN A 56 -17.50 -5.93 4.86
N ASP A 57 -18.21 -7.06 4.90
CA ASP A 57 -19.19 -7.49 3.88
C ASP A 57 -20.49 -6.66 3.82
N ALA A 58 -20.47 -5.41 4.30
CA ALA A 58 -21.65 -4.57 4.51
C ALA A 58 -22.38 -4.18 3.22
#